data_AF-A0A7X5SAZ0-F1
#
_entry.id   AF-A0A7X5SAZ0-F1
#
_cell.length_a   1.000
_cell.length_b   1.000
_cell.length_c   1.000
_cell.angle_alpha   90.00
_cell.angle_beta   90.00
_cell.angle_gamma   90.00
#
_symmetry.space_group_name_H-M   'P 1'
#
loop_
_entity.id
_entity.type
_entity.pdbx_description
1 polymer ?
#
loop_
_entity_poly.entity_id
_entity_poly.type
_entity_poly.pdbx_seq_one_letter_code
_entity_poly.pdbx_strand_id
1 'polypeptide(L)'
;MRLLLFALLLLCANSARADPHRIFIAGDSTAAEYGAERAPQAGWGQMLQEWFDPAQWQVRNHAKGGRSTRSFIAEGRLDTIATELQRGDILLIQFGHNDAKREDPTRYT
;
A
#
# COMPACT_ATOMS: atom_id res chain seq x y z
N MET A 1 19.26 -45.38 7.24
CA MET A 1 19.20 -44.18 8.12
C MET A 1 19.87 -42.93 7.52
N ARG A 2 21.12 -42.98 7.05
CA ARG A 2 21.81 -41.80 6.46
C ARG A 2 21.12 -41.19 5.22
N LEU A 3 20.54 -42.01 4.33
CA LEU A 3 19.77 -41.52 3.17
C LEU A 3 18.41 -40.87 3.56
N LEU A 4 17.78 -41.35 4.63
CA LEU A 4 16.52 -40.80 5.15
C LEU A 4 16.74 -39.44 5.84
N LEU A 5 17.89 -39.25 6.51
CA LEU A 5 18.28 -37.95 7.07
C LEU A 5 18.59 -36.90 5.98
N PHE A 6 19.20 -37.30 4.85
CA PHE A 6 19.46 -36.39 3.73
C PHE A 6 18.18 -35.93 3.03
N ALA A 7 17.20 -36.82 2.86
CA ALA A 7 15.89 -36.46 2.32
C ALA A 7 15.11 -35.51 3.23
N LEU A 8 15.20 -35.68 4.56
CA LEU A 8 14.55 -34.80 5.54
C LEU A 8 15.19 -33.39 5.58
N LEU A 9 16.51 -33.29 5.38
CA LEU A 9 17.24 -32.02 5.26
C LEU A 9 16.90 -31.25 3.97
N LEU A 10 16.64 -31.94 2.87
CA LEU A 10 16.20 -31.33 1.60
C LEU A 10 14.76 -30.80 1.66
N LEU A 11 13.86 -31.43 2.44
CA LEU A 11 12.51 -30.92 2.67
C LEU A 11 12.49 -29.61 3.50
N CYS A 12 13.45 -29.42 4.41
CA CYS A 12 13.59 -28.18 5.18
C CYS A 12 14.33 -27.06 4.44
N ALA A 13 15.05 -27.39 3.34
CA ALA A 13 15.79 -26.41 2.54
C ALA A 13 14.89 -25.55 1.63
N ASN A 14 13.65 -25.97 1.40
CA ASN A 14 12.58 -25.07 0.95
C ASN A 14 12.17 -24.20 2.15
N SER A 15 13.07 -23.31 2.56
CA SER A 15 12.72 -22.22 3.47
C SER A 15 11.55 -21.50 2.84
N ALA A 16 10.39 -21.58 3.49
CA ALA A 16 9.23 -20.76 3.18
C ALA A 16 9.72 -19.32 3.07
N ARG A 17 9.75 -18.78 1.85
CA ARG A 17 10.07 -17.38 1.66
C ARG A 17 8.95 -16.61 2.35
N ALA A 18 9.30 -15.88 3.41
CA ALA A 18 8.34 -15.04 4.09
C ALA A 18 7.71 -14.08 3.07
N ASP A 19 6.40 -13.85 3.18
CA ASP A 19 5.74 -12.85 2.35
C ASP A 19 6.44 -11.49 2.52
N PRO A 20 6.55 -10.69 1.44
CA PRO A 20 7.16 -9.37 1.54
C PRO A 20 6.38 -8.51 2.52
N HIS A 21 7.09 -7.67 3.28
CA HIS A 21 6.47 -6.63 4.09
C HIS A 21 5.72 -5.65 3.18
N ARG A 22 4.68 -4.99 3.70
CA ARG A 22 3.86 -4.09 2.88
C ARG A 22 4.04 -2.64 3.29
N ILE A 23 3.99 -1.76 2.29
CA ILE A 23 3.87 -0.32 2.45
C ILE A 23 2.50 0.06 1.91
N PHE A 24 1.57 0.43 2.79
CA PHE A 24 0.27 0.96 2.42
C PHE A 24 0.35 2.47 2.27
N ILE A 25 -0.32 3.02 1.25
CA ILE A 25 -0.43 4.47 1.04
C ILE A 25 -1.88 4.89 1.17
N ALA A 26 -2.19 5.70 2.17
CA ALA A 26 -3.44 6.44 2.28
C ALA A 26 -3.20 7.89 1.88
N GLY A 27 -3.91 8.36 0.84
CA GLY A 27 -3.73 9.74 0.38
C GLY A 27 -4.69 10.20 -0.70
N ASP A 28 -4.40 11.39 -1.21
CA ASP A 28 -5.19 12.06 -2.25
C ASP A 28 -4.59 11.91 -3.67
N SER A 29 -4.95 12.80 -4.59
CA SER A 29 -4.46 12.79 -5.98
C SER A 29 -2.95 12.88 -6.13
N THR A 30 -2.23 13.52 -5.20
CA THR A 30 -0.77 13.65 -5.34
C THR A 30 -0.04 12.34 -5.05
N ALA A 31 -0.69 11.38 -4.39
CA ALA A 31 -0.16 10.05 -4.11
C ALA A 31 -0.80 8.95 -5.00
N ALA A 32 -1.98 9.19 -5.56
CA ALA A 32 -2.76 8.22 -6.32
C ALA A 32 -2.08 7.71 -7.60
N GLU A 33 -2.39 6.47 -7.95
CA GLU A 33 -2.04 5.87 -9.24
C GLU A 33 -3.09 6.17 -10.30
N TYR A 34 -2.63 6.37 -11.54
CA TYR A 34 -3.46 6.63 -12.71
C TYR A 34 -3.04 5.74 -13.88
N GLY A 35 -4.03 5.26 -14.64
CA GLY A 35 -3.79 4.45 -15.83
C GLY A 35 -3.22 5.25 -17.00
N ALA A 36 -2.79 4.52 -18.04
CA ALA A 36 -2.16 5.10 -19.23
C ALA A 36 -3.04 6.12 -19.95
N GLU A 37 -4.37 6.01 -19.83
CA GLU A 37 -5.35 6.95 -20.41
C GLU A 37 -5.28 8.36 -19.81
N ARG A 38 -4.65 8.51 -18.64
CA ARG A 38 -4.46 9.80 -17.96
C ARG A 38 -3.03 10.31 -18.02
N ALA A 39 -2.13 9.61 -18.72
CA ALA A 39 -0.76 10.06 -18.87
C ALA A 39 -0.72 11.50 -19.44
N PRO A 40 0.15 12.39 -18.91
CA PRO A 40 1.24 12.14 -17.98
C PRO A 40 0.88 12.28 -16.48
N GLN A 41 -0.39 12.32 -16.11
CA GLN A 41 -0.78 12.44 -14.70
C GLN A 41 -0.34 11.21 -13.89
N ALA A 42 0.39 11.45 -12.80
CA ALA A 42 0.83 10.42 -11.86
C ALA A 42 0.95 11.02 -10.44
N GLY A 43 0.66 10.23 -9.41
CA GLY A 43 1.03 10.54 -8.03
C GLY A 43 2.36 9.90 -7.66
N TRP A 44 3.02 10.40 -6.61
CA TRP A 44 4.32 9.87 -6.19
C TRP A 44 4.26 8.38 -5.80
N GLY A 45 3.12 7.94 -5.26
CA GLY A 45 2.90 6.55 -4.85
C GLY A 45 2.93 5.56 -6.01
N GLN A 46 2.62 6.00 -7.24
CA GLN A 46 2.69 5.17 -8.45
C GLN A 46 4.11 4.71 -8.78
N MET A 47 5.12 5.49 -8.40
CA MET A 47 6.54 5.18 -8.67
C MET A 47 7.24 4.53 -7.47
N LEU A 48 6.58 4.42 -6.32
CA LEU A 48 7.26 4.07 -5.07
C LEU A 48 7.85 2.66 -5.09
N GLN A 49 7.17 1.69 -5.71
CA GLN A 49 7.63 0.30 -5.76
C GLN A 49 9.01 0.13 -6.42
N GLU A 50 9.36 0.99 -7.38
CA GLU A 50 10.63 0.95 -8.12
C GLU A 50 11.86 1.17 -7.23
N TRP A 51 11.65 1.69 -6.02
CA TRP A 51 12.72 1.96 -5.04
C TRP A 51 12.94 0.82 -4.06
N PHE A 52 12.18 -0.29 -4.18
CA PHE A 52 12.26 -1.42 -3.26
C PHE A 52 12.44 -2.75 -3.97
N ASP A 53 13.17 -3.66 -3.33
CA ASP A 53 13.26 -5.05 -3.75
C ASP A 53 11.88 -5.74 -3.59
N PRO A 54 11.23 -6.20 -4.68
CA PRO A 54 9.92 -6.85 -4.62
C PRO A 54 9.95 -8.18 -3.86
N ALA A 55 11.14 -8.72 -3.58
CA ALA A 55 11.33 -9.84 -2.67
C ALA A 55 11.01 -9.52 -1.20
N GLN A 56 11.22 -8.26 -0.82
CA GLN A 56 11.19 -7.80 0.57
C GLN A 56 10.01 -6.88 0.84
N TRP A 57 9.58 -6.10 -0.16
CA TRP A 57 8.57 -5.07 0.00
C TRP A 57 7.56 -5.05 -1.14
N GLN A 58 6.28 -4.90 -0.75
CA GLN A 58 5.17 -4.66 -1.66
C GLN A 58 4.49 -3.33 -1.32
N VAL A 59 4.42 -2.41 -2.29
CA VAL A 59 3.65 -1.18 -2.16
C VAL A 59 2.18 -1.44 -2.53
N ARG A 60 1.27 -1.11 -1.62
CA ARG A 60 -0.19 -1.14 -1.83
C ARG A 60 -0.71 0.30 -1.80
N ASN A 61 -0.92 0.87 -2.98
CA ASN A 61 -1.36 2.26 -3.11
C ASN A 61 -2.89 2.36 -3.05
N HIS A 62 -3.43 2.79 -1.90
CA HIS A 62 -4.87 3.02 -1.72
C HIS A 62 -5.27 4.49 -1.93
N ALA A 63 -4.31 5.37 -2.26
CA ALA A 63 -4.58 6.78 -2.46
C ALA A 63 -5.56 7.00 -3.62
N LYS A 64 -6.46 7.97 -3.46
CA LYS A 64 -7.51 8.23 -4.45
C LYS A 64 -7.69 9.71 -4.68
N GLY A 65 -7.64 10.09 -5.96
CA GLY A 65 -7.89 11.46 -6.38
C GLY A 65 -9.19 12.04 -5.82
N GLY A 66 -9.09 13.28 -5.36
CA GLY A 66 -10.22 14.05 -4.81
C GLY A 66 -10.61 13.72 -3.37
N ARG A 67 -9.96 12.77 -2.70
CA ARG A 67 -10.28 12.44 -1.31
C ARG A 67 -9.57 13.39 -0.35
N SER A 68 -10.28 13.83 0.67
CA SER A 68 -9.74 14.35 1.93
C SER A 68 -9.67 13.23 2.98
N THR A 69 -9.10 13.52 4.15
CA THR A 69 -9.14 12.61 5.31
C THR A 69 -10.57 12.17 5.64
N ARG A 70 -11.53 13.12 5.71
CA ARG A 70 -12.95 12.83 5.97
C ARG A 70 -13.53 11.85 4.95
N SER A 71 -13.45 12.19 3.67
CA SER A 71 -14.05 11.35 2.62
C SER A 71 -13.38 9.98 2.52
N PHE A 72 -12.07 9.90 2.77
CA PHE A 72 -11.33 8.63 2.72
C PHE A 72 -11.79 7.66 3.81
N ILE A 73 -12.01 8.18 5.02
CA ILE A 73 -12.56 7.42 6.16
C ILE A 73 -14.03 7.07 5.88
N ALA A 74 -14.85 8.03 5.44
CA ALA A 74 -16.28 7.82 5.18
C ALA A 74 -16.54 6.77 4.08
N GLU A 75 -15.62 6.65 3.11
CA GLU A 75 -15.67 5.62 2.06
C GLU A 75 -15.15 4.23 2.51
N GLY A 76 -14.72 4.06 3.76
CA GLY A 76 -14.20 2.77 4.27
C GLY A 76 -12.82 2.39 3.73
N ARG A 77 -12.09 3.34 3.09
CA ARG A 77 -10.77 3.05 2.51
C ARG A 77 -9.71 2.80 3.58
N LEU A 78 -9.80 3.50 4.71
CA LEU A 78 -8.91 3.27 5.85
C LEU A 78 -9.21 1.90 6.50
N ASP A 79 -10.49 1.53 6.60
CA ASP A 79 -10.89 0.22 7.12
C ASP A 79 -10.34 -0.91 6.25
N THR A 80 -10.36 -0.74 4.92
CA THR A 80 -9.76 -1.69 3.97
C THR A 80 -8.28 -1.94 4.31
N ILE A 81 -7.50 -0.87 4.48
CA ILE A 81 -6.09 -0.97 4.88
C ILE A 81 -5.98 -1.68 6.24
N ALA A 82 -6.80 -1.28 7.22
CA ALA A 82 -6.75 -1.83 8.57
C ALA A 82 -7.02 -3.34 8.62
N THR A 83 -7.86 -3.87 7.71
CA THR A 83 -8.10 -5.33 7.62
C THR A 83 -6.91 -6.12 7.09
N GLU A 84 -6.03 -5.48 6.33
CA GLU A 84 -4.88 -6.14 5.69
C GLU A 84 -3.59 -5.95 6.49
N LEU A 85 -3.48 -4.87 7.26
CA LEU A 85 -2.25 -4.47 7.93
C LEU A 85 -1.79 -5.50 8.98
N GLN A 86 -0.51 -5.85 8.97
CA GLN A 86 0.12 -6.77 9.91
C GLN A 86 1.36 -6.15 10.55
N ARG A 87 1.87 -6.80 11.60
CA ARG A 87 3.12 -6.41 12.25
C ARG A 87 4.27 -6.42 11.23
N GLY A 88 4.99 -5.31 11.14
CA GLY A 88 6.11 -5.14 10.22
C GLY A 88 5.75 -4.38 8.94
N ASP A 89 4.46 -4.15 8.67
CA ASP A 89 4.03 -3.27 7.58
C ASP A 89 4.17 -1.80 7.97
N ILE A 90 4.14 -0.95 6.95
CA ILE A 90 4.20 0.51 7.05
C ILE A 90 2.90 1.10 6.49
N LEU A 91 2.34 2.09 7.17
CA LEU A 91 1.27 2.93 6.66
C LEU A 91 1.78 4.36 6.47
N LEU A 92 1.86 4.80 5.21
CA LEU A 92 2.15 6.18 4.83
C LEU A 92 0.83 6.94 4.66
N ILE A 93 0.71 8.11 5.30
CA ILE A 93 -0.50 8.94 5.28
C ILE A 93 -0.15 10.32 4.74
N GLN A 94 -0.83 10.75 3.68
CA GLN A 94 -0.65 12.09 3.09
C GLN A 94 -1.98 12.68 2.59
N PHE A 95 -2.52 13.62 3.35
CA PHE A 95 -3.74 14.38 3.02
C PHE A 95 -3.54 15.88 3.24
N GLY A 96 -4.54 16.69 2.88
CA GLY A 96 -4.52 18.14 3.09
C GLY A 96 -5.15 18.93 1.95
N HIS A 97 -4.84 18.60 0.68
CA HIS A 97 -5.31 19.39 -0.47
C HIS A 97 -6.83 19.49 -0.56
N ASN A 98 -7.53 18.39 -0.27
CA ASN A 98 -8.99 18.36 -0.31
C ASN A 98 -9.63 18.69 1.04
N ASP A 99 -8.90 18.54 2.14
CA ASP A 99 -9.36 18.88 3.49
C ASP A 99 -9.59 20.39 3.65
N ALA A 100 -8.87 21.23 2.90
CA ALA A 100 -9.00 22.68 2.97
C ALA A 100 -10.27 23.25 2.30
N LYS A 101 -11.09 22.44 1.63
CA LYS A 101 -12.27 22.88 0.84
C LYS A 101 -13.50 23.13 1.71
N ARG A 102 -13.52 24.27 2.41
CA ARG A 102 -14.59 24.66 3.35
C ARG A 102 -15.99 24.66 2.75
N GLU A 103 -16.10 24.91 1.45
CA GLU A 103 -17.32 24.91 0.67
C GLU A 103 -17.89 23.51 0.39
N ASP A 104 -17.08 22.45 0.56
CA ASP A 104 -17.50 21.06 0.39
C ASP A 104 -17.48 20.31 1.74
N PRO A 105 -18.62 20.21 2.44
CA PRO A 105 -18.68 19.57 3.76
C PRO A 105 -18.40 18.06 3.72
N THR A 106 -18.44 17.43 2.54
CA THR A 106 -18.07 16.02 2.38
C THR A 106 -16.56 15.82 2.41
N ARG A 107 -15.79 16.90 2.18
CA ARG A 107 -14.32 16.88 2.14
C ARG A 107 -13.66 17.70 3.24
N TYR A 108 -14.23 18.83 3.63
CA TYR A 108 -13.64 19.70 4.64
C TYR A 108 -13.41 18.96 5.96
N THR A 109 -12.17 18.98 6.48
CA THR A 109 -11.84 18.37 7.78
C THR A 109 -11.36 19.44 8.75
#